data_AF-A0AAD8DA07-F1
#
_entry.id   AF-A0AAD8DA07-F1
#
_cell.length_a   1.000
_cell.length_b   1.000
_cell.length_c   1.000
_cell.angle_alpha   90.00
_cell.angle_beta   90.00
_cell.angle_gamma   90.00
#
_symmetry.space_group_name_H-M   'P 1'
#
loop_
_entity.id
_entity.type
_entity.pdbx_description
1 polymer ?
#
loop_
_entity_poly.entity_id
_entity_poly.type
_entity_poly.pdbx_seq_one_letter_code
_entity_poly.pdbx_strand_id
1 'polypeptide(L)' 'MSGSSTVNAMKKVVQQLRFEASINRVKVSQAAAELQQFCLQNAHQDPLLTGGEVPGFLASLVYNARSLQTNSVATSLVV' A
#
# COMPACT_ATOMS: atom_id res chain seq x y z
N MET A 1 -31.65 21.32 -32.69
CA MET A 1 -31.25 20.97 -31.31
C MET A 1 -31.49 22.18 -30.43
N SER A 2 -32.41 22.08 -29.49
CA SER A 2 -32.94 23.22 -28.72
C SER A 2 -31.92 23.73 -27.70
N GLY A 3 -31.26 24.87 -27.95
CA GLY A 3 -30.18 25.40 -27.11
C GLY A 3 -30.52 25.63 -25.62
N SER A 4 -31.81 25.67 -25.26
CA SER A 4 -32.28 25.76 -23.87
C SER A 4 -31.95 24.51 -23.03
N SER A 5 -32.00 23.30 -23.62
CA SER A 5 -31.67 22.07 -22.90
C SER A 5 -30.17 21.95 -22.59
N THR A 6 -29.33 22.39 -23.53
CA THR A 6 -27.87 22.44 -23.35
C THR A 6 -27.47 23.41 -22.24
N VAL A 7 -28.09 24.60 -22.18
CA VAL A 7 -27.82 25.58 -21.11
C VAL A 7 -28.21 25.04 -19.73
N ASN A 8 -29.33 24.32 -19.63
CA ASN A 8 -29.73 23.69 -18.36
C ASN A 8 -28.79 22.56 -17.93
N ALA A 9 -28.26 21.78 -18.88
CA ALA A 9 -27.23 20.77 -18.58
C ALA A 9 -25.93 21.43 -18.09
N MET A 10 -25.48 22.51 -18.75
CA MET A 10 -24.28 23.25 -18.34
C MET A 10 -24.43 23.87 -16.95
N LYS A 11 -25.60 24.40 -16.60
CA LYS A 11 -25.87 24.91 -15.24
C LYS A 11 -25.69 23.83 -14.17
N LYS A 12 -26.19 22.61 -14.42
CA LYS A 12 -26.00 21.47 -13.51
C LYS A 12 -24.53 21.11 -13.36
N VAL A 13 -23.77 21.09 -14.46
CA VAL A 13 -22.32 20.82 -14.42
C VAL A 13 -21.59 21.88 -13.59
N VAL A 14 -21.90 23.16 -13.77
CA VAL A 14 -21.28 24.23 -12.97
C VAL A 14 -21.61 24.10 -11.49
N GLN A 15 -22.85 23.75 -11.15
CA GLN A 15 -23.23 23.49 -9.75
C GLN A 15 -22.44 22.32 -9.17
N GLN A 16 -22.29 21.23 -9.92
CA GLN A 16 -21.50 20.06 -9.51
C GLN A 16 -20.02 20.42 -9.29
N LEU A 17 -19.41 21.13 -10.23
CA LEU A 17 -18.00 21.52 -10.13
C LEU A 17 -17.76 22.45 -8.94
N ARG A 18 -18.69 23.36 -8.63
CA ARG A 18 -18.59 24.21 -7.43
C ARG A 18 -18.65 23.38 -6.15
N PHE A 19 -19.51 22.37 -6.11
CA PHE A 19 -19.58 21.44 -4.98
C PHE A 19 -18.27 20.65 -4.83
N GLU A 20 -17.76 20.06 -5.90
CA GLU A 20 -16.49 19.30 -5.88
C GLU A 20 -15.26 20.18 -5.56
N ALA A 21 -15.28 21.44 -5.97
CA ALA A 21 -14.24 22.40 -5.61
C ALA A 21 -14.24 22.69 -4.11
N SER A 22 -15.41 22.71 -3.46
CA SER A 22 -15.60 22.98 -2.03
C SER A 22 -15.26 21.79 -1.11
N ILE A 23 -14.93 20.62 -1.66
CA ILE A 23 -14.53 19.45 -0.86
C ILE A 23 -13.14 19.69 -0.23
N ASN A 24 -13.05 19.45 1.08
CA ASN A 24 -11.78 19.48 1.81
C ASN A 24 -10.91 18.30 1.38
N ARG A 25 -9.75 18.61 0.79
CA ARG A 25 -8.78 17.61 0.34
C ARG A 25 -7.76 17.33 1.43
N VAL A 26 -7.49 16.06 1.69
CA VAL A 26 -6.38 15.63 2.55
C VAL A 26 -5.09 15.53 1.74
N LYS A 27 -3.93 15.67 2.40
CA LYS A 27 -2.63 15.50 1.73
C LYS A 27 -2.48 14.05 1.28
N VAL A 28 -2.01 13.85 0.05
CA VAL A 28 -1.74 12.51 -0.49
C VAL A 28 -0.78 11.73 0.41
N SER A 29 0.24 12.40 0.97
CA SER A 29 1.17 11.78 1.92
C SER A 29 0.50 11.28 3.20
N GLN A 30 -0.50 12.02 3.70
CA GLN A 30 -1.26 11.62 4.88
C GLN A 30 -2.17 10.43 4.56
N ALA A 31 -2.92 10.51 3.46
CA ALA A 31 -3.75 9.39 3.01
C ALA A 31 -2.92 8.12 2.75
N ALA A 32 -1.73 8.26 2.18
CA ALA A 32 -0.81 7.13 1.96
C ALA A 32 -0.31 6.52 3.27
N ALA A 33 0.04 7.35 4.27
CA ALA A 33 0.46 6.87 5.59
C ALA A 33 -0.67 6.14 6.33
N GLU A 34 -1.88 6.69 6.29
CA GLU A 34 -3.08 6.06 6.89
C GLU A 34 -3.40 4.72 6.22
N LEU A 35 -3.34 4.65 4.89
CA LEU A 35 -3.51 3.41 4.14
C LEU A 35 -2.42 2.38 4.47
N GLN A 36 -1.16 2.80 4.52
CA GLN A 36 -0.06 1.90 4.89
C GLN A 36 -0.23 1.35 6.30
N GLN A 37 -0.60 2.22 7.25
CA GLN A 37 -0.84 1.82 8.63
C GLN A 37 -2.01 0.82 8.73
N PHE A 38 -3.08 1.05 7.97
CA PHE A 38 -4.19 0.11 7.88
C PHE A 38 -3.74 -1.24 7.32
N CYS A 39 -2.96 -1.26 6.24
CA CYS A 39 -2.43 -2.50 5.66
C CYS A 39 -1.55 -3.25 6.65
N LEU A 40 -0.62 -2.57 7.36
CA LEU A 40 0.25 -3.22 8.35
C LEU A 40 -0.54 -3.81 9.53
N GLN A 41 -1.56 -3.09 9.99
CA GLN A 41 -2.44 -3.58 11.05
C GLN A 41 -3.25 -4.79 10.62
N ASN A 42 -3.67 -4.90 9.36
CA ASN A 42 -4.53 -5.99 8.91
C ASN A 42 -3.76 -7.11 8.17
N ALA A 43 -2.47 -6.92 7.88
CA ALA A 43 -1.64 -7.88 7.16
C ALA A 43 -1.54 -9.25 7.85
N HIS A 44 -1.59 -9.28 9.19
CA HIS A 44 -1.56 -10.53 9.95
C HIS A 44 -2.87 -11.33 9.86
N GLN A 45 -3.98 -10.67 9.53
CA GLN A 45 -5.31 -11.28 9.39
C GLN A 45 -5.61 -11.69 7.95
N ASP A 46 -4.75 -11.31 6.99
CA ASP A 46 -4.89 -11.67 5.60
C ASP A 46 -4.21 -13.02 5.34
N PRO A 47 -4.97 -14.11 5.13
CA PRO A 47 -4.41 -15.44 4.92
C PRO A 47 -3.53 -15.53 3.65
N LEU A 48 -3.69 -14.60 2.70
CA LEU A 48 -2.87 -14.53 1.50
C LEU A 48 -1.47 -13.94 1.78
N LEU A 49 -1.37 -13.06 2.79
CA LEU A 49 -0.10 -12.43 3.19
C LEU A 49 0.62 -13.25 4.26
N THR A 50 -0.12 -13.88 5.17
CA THR A 50 0.43 -14.77 6.21
C THR A 50 0.86 -16.13 5.62
N GLY A 51 0.51 -16.40 4.35
CA GLY A 51 1.12 -17.42 3.51
C GLY A 51 1.24 -18.77 4.21
N GLY A 52 0.11 -19.41 4.53
CA GLY A 52 0.04 -20.78 5.04
C GLY A 52 1.22 -21.17 5.93
N GLU A 53 1.39 -20.44 7.04
CA GLU A 53 2.34 -20.67 8.13
C GLU A 53 3.15 -21.98 8.02
N VAL A 54 4.26 -21.90 7.29
CA VAL A 54 5.33 -22.89 7.44
C VAL A 54 5.78 -22.75 8.90
N PRO A 55 5.72 -23.81 9.73
CA PRO A 55 5.95 -23.70 11.16
C PRO A 55 7.29 -22.98 11.42
N GLY A 56 7.29 -21.97 12.29
CA GLY A 56 8.43 -21.07 12.55
C GLY A 56 9.75 -21.75 12.90
N PHE A 57 9.72 -23.06 13.19
CA PHE A 57 10.89 -23.91 13.31
C PHE A 57 11.73 -23.97 12.01
N LEU A 58 11.10 -24.00 10.83
CA LEU A 58 11.80 -24.03 9.54
C LEU A 58 12.37 -22.65 9.17
N ALA A 59 11.70 -21.55 9.54
CA ALA A 59 12.22 -20.20 9.35
C ALA A 59 13.50 -19.95 10.18
N SER A 60 13.55 -20.44 11.42
CA SER A 60 14.77 -20.40 12.25
C SER A 60 15.91 -21.25 11.68
N LEU A 61 15.59 -22.43 11.12
CA LEU A 61 16.58 -23.28 10.44
C LEU A 61 17.17 -22.60 9.20
N VAL A 62 16.35 -21.96 8.36
CA VAL A 62 16.81 -21.22 7.17
C VAL A 62 17.65 -20.00 7.56
N TYR A 63 17.27 -19.26 8.59
CA TYR A 63 18.06 -18.13 9.09
C TYR A 63 19.43 -18.59 9.63
N ASN A 64 19.46 -19.69 10.39
CA ASN A 64 20.69 -20.23 10.95
C ASN A 64 21.61 -20.81 9.85
N ALA A 65 21.05 -21.48 8.84
CA ALA A 65 21.80 -21.98 7.68
C ALA A 65 22.43 -20.85 6.84
N ARG A 66 21.75 -19.70 6.71
CA ARG A 66 22.28 -18.54 6.00
C ARG A 66 23.46 -17.89 6.74
N SER A 67 23.43 -17.88 8.07
CA SER A 67 24.52 -17.39 8.93
C SER A 67 25.78 -18.28 8.85
N LEU A 68 25.60 -19.60 8.71
CA LEU A 68 26.72 -20.54 8.53
C LEU A 68 27.42 -20.36 7.17
N GLN A 69 26.69 -20.02 6.10
CA GLN A 69 27.28 -19.80 4.78
C GLN A 69 28.06 -18.48 4.69
N THR A 70 27.62 -17.41 5.38
CA THR A 70 28.31 -16.11 5.37
C THR A 70 29.60 -16.10 6.20
N ASN A 71 29.73 -16.99 7.19
CA ASN A 71 30.97 -17.09 7.96
C ASN A 71 32.10 -17.83 7.21
N SER A 72 31.78 -18.69 6.24
CA SER A 72 32.80 -19.42 5.45
C SER A 72 33.42 -18.57 4.33
N VAL A 73 32.65 -17.64 3.73
CA VAL A 73 33.18 -16.74 2.69
C VAL A 73 33.88 -15.48 3.23
N ALA A 74 33.64 -15.11 4.49
CA ALA A 74 34.27 -13.93 5.10
C ALA A 74 35.73 -14.16 5.54
N THR A 75 36.19 -15.41 5.69
CA THR A 75 37.57 -15.71 6.09
C THR A 75 38.55 -15.82 4.91
N SER A 76 38.08 -15.82 3.66
CA SER A 76 38.95 -15.98 2.48
C SER A 76 39.21 -14.68 1.70
N LEU A 77 38.68 -13.54 2.15
CA LEU A 77 38.91 -12.22 1.53
C LEU A 77 39.63 -11.26 2.49
N VAL A 78 40.65 -11.78 3.19
CA VAL A 78 41.69 -10.98 3.86
C VAL A 78 43.03 -11.72 3.70
N VAL A 79 43.45 -11.92 2.44
CA VAL A 79 44.87 -12.09 2.03
C VAL A 79 45.01 -11.45 0.66
#